data_AF-A0A349HNK2-F1
#
_entry.id   AF-A0A349HNK2-F1
#
_cell.length_a   1.000
_cell.length_b   1.000
_cell.length_c   1.000
_cell.angle_alpha   90.00
_cell.angle_beta   90.00
_cell.angle_gamma   90.00
#
_symmetry.space_group_name_H-M   'P 1'
#
loop_
_entity.id
_entity.type
_entity.pdbx_description
1 polymer ?
#
loop_
_entity_poly.entity_id
_entity_poly.type
_entity_poly.pdbx_seq_one_letter_code
_entity_poly.pdbx_strand_id
1 'polypeptide(L)'
;MAMNKQIIENIMTDYNNKRLKAAHEADKKKEKLYAALPRLSEIDKQMKLLSISLSKSFLSHPEDLDVQVKKLRKEIEELKKERQSIYEENNIPKDYLEIEYECKKCSDTGYTTDGKKCSCFKRQIINNLFQMSNMVNMLQKENFNTFDINVFSNESYKNEKLTPRQNMYYVLEI
;
A
#
# COMPACT_ATOMS: atom_id res chain seq x y z
N MET A 1 14.45 -12.20 22.62
CA MET A 1 13.24 -11.41 22.35
C MET A 1 13.51 -9.97 21.86
N ALA A 2 14.62 -9.31 22.25
CA ALA A 2 14.94 -7.93 21.84
C ALA A 2 15.22 -7.75 20.33
N MET A 3 15.90 -8.70 19.67
CA MET A 3 16.30 -8.58 18.26
C MET A 3 15.10 -8.53 17.28
N ASN A 4 13.99 -9.22 17.58
CA ASN A 4 12.79 -9.21 16.75
C ASN A 4 12.05 -7.87 16.84
N LYS A 5 12.13 -7.20 17.99
CA LYS A 5 11.50 -5.88 18.20
C LYS A 5 12.16 -4.80 17.36
N GLN A 6 13.49 -4.73 17.37
CA GLN A 6 14.23 -3.74 16.58
C GLN A 6 14.00 -3.88 15.08
N ILE A 7 13.95 -5.12 14.57
CA ILE A 7 13.64 -5.40 13.16
C ILE A 7 12.25 -4.86 12.81
N ILE A 8 11.26 -5.16 13.65
CA ILE A 8 9.88 -4.67 13.44
C ILE A 8 9.84 -3.14 13.46
N GLU A 9 10.50 -2.49 14.41
CA GLU A 9 10.56 -1.02 14.49
C GLU A 9 11.20 -0.38 13.25
N ASN A 10 12.29 -0.97 12.74
CA ASN A 10 12.94 -0.49 11.53
C ASN A 10 12.02 -0.65 10.31
N ILE A 11 11.39 -1.81 10.15
CA ILE A 11 10.43 -2.03 9.05
C ILE A 11 9.24 -1.06 9.17
N MET A 12 8.72 -0.83 10.37
CA MET A 12 7.62 0.13 10.56
C MET A 12 8.04 1.58 10.25
N THR A 13 9.31 1.93 10.51
CA THR A 13 9.89 3.21 10.09
C THR A 13 9.90 3.33 8.56
N ASP A 14 10.34 2.29 7.85
CA ASP A 14 10.32 2.27 6.38
C ASP A 14 8.90 2.39 5.81
N TYR A 15 7.93 1.70 6.41
CA TYR A 15 6.52 1.79 6.02
C TYR A 15 5.98 3.21 6.22
N ASN A 16 6.35 3.85 7.33
CA ASN A 16 6.00 5.25 7.54
C ASN A 16 6.61 6.17 6.48
N ASN A 17 7.89 5.98 6.16
CA ASN A 17 8.57 6.73 5.11
C ASN A 17 7.91 6.56 3.73
N LYS A 18 7.48 5.34 3.38
CA LYS A 18 6.71 5.07 2.15
C LYS A 18 5.43 5.89 2.10
N ARG A 19 4.65 5.91 3.18
CA ARG A 19 3.40 6.69 3.25
C ARG A 19 3.65 8.20 3.18
N LEU A 20 4.67 8.69 3.87
CA LEU A 20 5.04 10.11 3.81
C LEU A 20 5.45 10.53 2.40
N LYS A 21 6.23 9.68 1.72
CA LYS A 21 6.62 9.90 0.32
C LYS A 21 5.39 9.91 -0.59
N ALA A 22 4.50 8.92 -0.46
CA ALA A 22 3.28 8.84 -1.28
C ALA A 22 2.35 10.04 -1.05
N ALA A 23 2.19 10.49 0.20
CA ALA A 23 1.42 11.68 0.54
C ALA A 23 2.03 12.94 -0.11
N HIS A 24 3.35 13.13 0.02
CA HIS A 24 4.06 14.25 -0.60
C HIS A 24 3.95 14.26 -2.13
N GLU A 25 3.99 13.09 -2.76
CA GLU A 25 3.80 12.96 -4.21
C GLU A 25 2.36 13.32 -4.64
N ALA A 26 1.36 12.90 -3.86
CA ALA A 26 -0.03 13.28 -4.10
C ALA A 26 -0.26 14.80 -3.91
N ASP A 27 0.33 15.39 -2.88
CA ASP A 27 0.27 16.85 -2.65
C ASP A 27 0.90 17.62 -3.82
N LYS A 28 2.07 17.20 -4.30
CA LYS A 28 2.70 17.79 -5.48
C LYS A 28 1.85 17.66 -6.75
N LYS A 29 1.19 16.52 -6.97
CA LYS A 29 0.26 16.33 -8.10
C LYS A 29 -0.92 17.30 -7.98
N LYS A 30 -1.47 17.45 -6.78
CA LYS A 30 -2.57 18.39 -6.49
C LYS A 30 -2.16 19.84 -6.72
N GLU A 31 -1.01 20.25 -6.22
CA GLU A 31 -0.47 21.61 -6.41
C GLU A 31 -0.31 21.94 -7.90
N LYS A 32 0.31 21.03 -8.67
CA LYS A 32 0.46 21.19 -10.12
C LYS A 32 -0.89 21.30 -10.83
N LEU A 33 -1.84 20.45 -10.45
CA LEU A 33 -3.18 20.46 -11.03
C LEU A 33 -3.89 21.79 -10.74
N TYR A 34 -3.83 22.28 -9.51
CA TYR A 34 -4.53 23.49 -9.09
C TYR A 34 -3.85 24.75 -9.63
N ALA A 35 -2.53 24.72 -9.83
CA ALA A 35 -1.82 25.77 -10.55
C ALA A 35 -2.23 25.84 -12.02
N ALA A 36 -2.42 24.69 -12.68
CA ALA A 36 -2.85 24.62 -14.07
C ALA A 36 -4.34 24.96 -14.25
N LEU A 37 -5.19 24.56 -13.29
CA LEU A 37 -6.64 24.77 -13.29
C LEU A 37 -7.08 25.45 -11.99
N PRO A 38 -6.84 26.76 -11.82
CA PRO A 38 -7.14 27.49 -10.58
C PRO A 38 -8.60 27.37 -10.13
N ARG A 39 -9.52 27.19 -11.08
CA ARG A 39 -10.94 27.01 -10.82
C ARG A 39 -11.24 25.82 -9.90
N LEU A 40 -10.45 24.73 -9.98
CA LEU A 40 -10.60 23.59 -9.07
C LEU A 40 -10.37 23.99 -7.61
N SER A 41 -9.36 24.83 -7.36
CA SER A 41 -9.07 25.34 -6.01
C SER A 41 -10.17 26.27 -5.50
N GLU A 42 -10.77 27.07 -6.38
CA GLU A 42 -11.90 27.94 -6.02
C GLU A 42 -13.13 27.14 -5.66
N ILE A 43 -13.46 26.12 -6.45
CA ILE A 43 -14.58 25.21 -6.20
C ILE A 43 -14.43 24.55 -4.82
N ASP A 44 -13.26 23.99 -4.52
CA ASP A 44 -12.99 23.37 -3.22
C ASP A 44 -13.18 24.37 -2.06
N LYS A 45 -12.69 25.61 -2.22
CA LYS A 45 -12.87 26.68 -1.23
C LYS A 45 -14.34 27.03 -1.04
N GLN A 46 -15.10 27.18 -2.12
CA GLN A 46 -16.53 27.48 -2.09
C GLN A 46 -17.31 26.34 -1.42
N MET A 47 -17.06 25.09 -1.80
CA MET A 47 -17.67 23.92 -1.17
C MET A 47 -17.41 23.85 0.33
N LYS A 48 -16.18 24.17 0.78
CA LYS A 48 -15.84 24.22 2.21
C LYS A 48 -16.63 25.30 2.95
N LEU A 49 -16.73 26.51 2.39
CA LEU A 49 -17.51 27.60 2.97
C LEU A 49 -18.99 27.26 3.05
N LEU A 50 -19.57 26.69 1.98
CA LEU A 50 -20.97 26.25 1.98
C LEU A 50 -21.24 25.15 3.01
N SER A 51 -20.28 24.23 3.19
CA SER A 51 -20.39 23.17 4.20
C SER A 51 -20.38 23.74 5.63
N ILE A 52 -19.54 24.75 5.89
CA ILE A 52 -19.53 25.48 7.17
C ILE A 52 -20.86 26.22 7.39
N SER A 53 -21.35 26.91 6.36
CA SER A 53 -22.65 27.61 6.40
C SER A 53 -23.79 26.63 6.69
N LEU A 54 -23.77 25.45 6.06
CA LEU A 54 -24.76 24.41 6.27
C LEU A 54 -24.75 23.91 7.73
N SER A 55 -23.57 23.60 8.28
CA SER A 55 -23.43 23.24 9.69
C SER A 55 -23.93 24.35 10.62
N LYS A 56 -23.65 25.61 10.29
CA LYS A 56 -24.13 26.76 11.07
C LYS A 56 -25.66 26.86 11.05
N SER A 57 -26.30 26.71 9.88
CA SER A 57 -27.76 26.75 9.75
C SER A 57 -28.42 25.71 10.65
N PHE A 58 -27.89 24.47 10.69
CA PHE A 58 -28.40 23.43 11.60
C PHE A 58 -28.29 23.80 13.08
N LEU A 59 -27.23 24.49 13.51
CA LEU A 59 -27.07 24.89 14.91
C LEU A 59 -27.98 26.07 15.29
N SER A 60 -28.16 27.02 14.36
CA SER A 60 -28.95 28.23 14.62
C SER A 60 -30.47 28.04 14.59
N HIS A 61 -30.97 26.92 14.08
CA HIS A 61 -32.41 26.60 13.97
C HIS A 61 -33.29 27.78 13.50
N PRO A 62 -32.96 28.45 12.37
CA PRO A 62 -33.78 29.53 11.86
C PRO A 62 -35.15 29.01 11.43
N GLU A 63 -36.17 29.87 11.45
CA GLU A 63 -37.53 29.53 11.00
C GLU A 63 -37.54 28.98 9.55
N ASP A 64 -36.65 29.49 8.69
CA ASP A 64 -36.50 29.07 7.28
C ASP A 64 -35.44 27.98 7.04
N LEU A 65 -35.12 27.14 8.04
CA LEU A 65 -34.05 26.15 7.96
C LEU A 65 -34.11 25.28 6.70
N ASP A 66 -35.28 24.73 6.38
CA ASP A 66 -35.45 23.83 5.23
C ASP A 66 -35.16 24.53 3.89
N VAL A 67 -35.54 25.80 3.77
CA VAL A 67 -35.31 26.59 2.55
C VAL A 67 -33.80 26.88 2.40
N GLN A 68 -33.14 27.28 3.48
CA GLN A 68 -31.71 27.55 3.49
C GLN A 68 -30.88 26.29 3.18
N VAL A 69 -31.22 25.17 3.83
CA VAL A 69 -30.54 23.88 3.61
C VAL A 69 -30.72 23.41 2.17
N LYS A 70 -31.92 23.52 1.60
CA LYS A 70 -32.16 23.17 0.19
C LYS A 70 -31.33 24.02 -0.76
N LYS A 71 -31.23 25.33 -0.53
CA LYS A 71 -30.42 26.25 -1.33
C LYS A 71 -28.94 25.88 -1.28
N LEU A 72 -28.38 25.72 -0.08
CA LEU A 72 -26.97 25.36 0.11
C LEU A 72 -26.63 24.01 -0.52
N ARG A 73 -27.51 23.01 -0.41
CA ARG A 73 -27.33 21.71 -1.06
C ARG A 73 -27.31 21.84 -2.59
N LYS A 74 -28.19 22.66 -3.16
CA LYS A 74 -28.22 22.90 -4.60
C LYS A 74 -26.92 23.51 -5.10
N GLU A 75 -26.40 24.54 -4.40
CA GLU A 75 -25.12 25.18 -4.74
C GLU A 75 -23.95 24.18 -4.66
N ILE A 76 -23.93 23.30 -3.65
CA ILE A 76 -22.92 22.24 -3.54
C ILE A 76 -22.99 21.26 -4.72
N GLU A 77 -24.19 20.86 -5.14
CA GLU A 77 -24.36 19.96 -6.29
C GLU A 77 -23.96 20.59 -7.62
N GLU A 78 -24.22 21.90 -7.80
CA GLU A 78 -23.76 22.65 -8.98
C GLU A 78 -22.23 22.69 -9.05
N LEU A 79 -21.56 22.98 -7.92
CA LEU A 79 -20.10 22.96 -7.83
C LEU A 79 -19.50 21.58 -8.09
N LYS A 80 -20.14 20.51 -7.62
CA LYS A 80 -19.72 19.13 -7.92
C LYS A 80 -19.78 18.81 -9.41
N LYS A 81 -20.86 19.23 -10.08
CA LYS A 81 -21.02 19.05 -11.53
C LYS A 81 -19.99 19.85 -12.31
N GLU A 82 -19.73 21.08 -11.90
CA GLU A 82 -18.70 21.92 -12.50
C GLU A 82 -17.32 21.26 -12.38
N ARG A 83 -16.96 20.80 -11.18
CA ARG A 83 -15.70 20.08 -10.97
C ARG A 83 -15.58 18.84 -11.85
N GLN A 84 -16.65 18.06 -11.96
CA GLN A 84 -16.67 16.85 -12.80
C GLN A 84 -16.48 17.21 -14.29
N SER A 85 -17.10 18.29 -14.76
CA SER A 85 -16.96 18.76 -16.14
C SER A 85 -15.52 19.17 -16.43
N ILE A 86 -14.87 19.91 -15.52
CA ILE A 86 -13.45 20.28 -15.64
C ILE A 86 -12.56 19.03 -15.74
N TYR A 87 -12.84 17.99 -14.96
CA TYR A 87 -12.09 16.74 -15.02
C TYR A 87 -12.25 16.04 -16.38
N GLU A 88 -13.48 15.96 -16.89
CA GLU A 88 -13.80 15.33 -18.17
C GLU A 88 -13.18 16.09 -19.36
N GLU A 89 -13.34 17.42 -19.40
CA GLU A 89 -12.81 18.29 -20.46
C GLU A 89 -11.27 18.23 -20.55
N ASN A 90 -10.60 18.03 -19.41
CA ASN A 90 -9.15 17.95 -19.33
C ASN A 90 -8.61 16.51 -19.31
N ASN A 91 -9.48 15.50 -19.53
CA ASN A 91 -9.12 14.07 -19.48
C ASN A 91 -8.42 13.65 -18.18
N ILE A 92 -8.83 14.23 -17.05
CA ILE A 92 -8.27 13.94 -15.73
C ILE A 92 -9.00 12.73 -15.13
N PRO A 93 -8.30 11.65 -14.78
CA PRO A 93 -8.89 10.51 -14.09
C PRO A 93 -9.50 10.89 -12.73
N LYS A 94 -10.58 10.21 -12.33
CA LYS A 94 -11.24 10.47 -11.03
C LYS A 94 -10.32 10.18 -9.83
N ASP A 95 -9.44 9.21 -9.99
CA ASP A 95 -8.44 8.77 -9.01
C ASP A 95 -7.11 9.54 -9.10
N TYR A 96 -7.01 10.58 -9.95
CA TYR A 96 -5.75 11.30 -10.19
C TYR A 96 -5.11 11.89 -8.91
N LEU A 97 -5.93 12.29 -7.93
CA LEU A 97 -5.48 12.84 -6.65
C LEU A 97 -5.42 11.78 -5.53
N GLU A 98 -5.70 10.51 -5.81
CA GLU A 98 -5.59 9.45 -4.81
C GLU A 98 -4.13 9.16 -4.48
N ILE A 99 -3.88 8.82 -3.21
CA ILE A 99 -2.55 8.46 -2.75
C ILE A 99 -2.20 7.07 -3.29
N GLU A 100 -1.11 6.99 -4.03
CA GLU A 100 -0.60 5.74 -4.58
C GLU A 100 0.33 5.04 -3.58
N TYR A 101 -0.22 4.13 -2.79
CA TYR A 101 0.59 3.23 -1.96
C TYR A 101 1.27 2.15 -2.79
N GLU A 102 2.46 1.72 -2.35
CA GLU A 102 3.23 0.64 -2.96
C GLU A 102 2.51 -0.71 -2.75
N CYS A 103 2.03 -0.97 -1.54
CA CYS A 103 1.22 -2.12 -1.23
C CYS A 103 -0.27 -1.76 -1.14
N LYS A 104 -1.02 -2.04 -2.22
CA LYS A 104 -2.49 -1.83 -2.26
C LYS A 104 -3.29 -2.64 -1.24
N LYS A 105 -2.73 -3.74 -0.71
CA LYS A 105 -3.42 -4.61 0.27
C LYS A 105 -3.49 -4.03 1.69
N CYS A 106 -2.48 -3.24 2.07
CA CYS A 106 -2.38 -2.67 3.42
C CYS A 106 -2.16 -1.17 3.43
N SER A 107 -2.10 -0.53 2.25
CA SER A 107 -1.76 0.89 2.10
C SER A 107 -0.48 1.27 2.86
N ASP A 108 0.54 0.42 2.71
CA ASP A 108 1.83 0.55 3.40
C ASP A 108 1.72 0.74 4.92
N THR A 109 0.72 0.11 5.55
CA THR A 109 0.61 0.03 7.02
C THR A 109 1.25 -1.23 7.59
N GLY A 110 1.44 -2.26 6.76
CA GLY A 110 1.94 -3.56 7.18
C GLY A 110 0.86 -4.50 7.72
N TYR A 111 -0.37 -4.00 7.89
CA TYR A 111 -1.50 -4.75 8.42
C TYR A 111 -2.71 -4.62 7.50
N THR A 112 -3.44 -5.72 7.30
CA THR A 112 -4.70 -5.72 6.56
C THR A 112 -5.84 -5.18 7.43
N THR A 113 -6.98 -4.87 6.83
CA THR A 113 -8.15 -4.30 7.52
C THR A 113 -8.70 -5.20 8.64
N ASP A 114 -8.47 -6.50 8.56
CA ASP A 114 -8.79 -7.49 9.59
C ASP A 114 -7.70 -7.59 10.70
N GLY A 115 -6.73 -6.66 10.72
CA GLY A 115 -5.68 -6.57 11.74
C GLY A 115 -4.55 -7.58 11.59
N LYS A 116 -4.54 -8.40 10.53
CA LYS A 116 -3.49 -9.40 10.30
C LYS A 116 -2.25 -8.79 9.64
N LYS A 117 -1.07 -9.37 9.91
CA LYS A 117 0.16 -8.98 9.19
C LYS A 117 -0.01 -9.20 7.70
N CYS A 118 0.17 -8.14 6.93
CA CYS A 118 0.10 -8.21 5.47
C CYS A 118 1.23 -9.10 4.93
N SER A 119 0.97 -9.75 3.80
CA SER A 119 1.99 -10.53 3.06
C SER A 119 3.27 -9.73 2.77
N CYS A 120 3.15 -8.43 2.44
CA CYS A 120 4.32 -7.58 2.24
C CYS A 120 5.17 -7.43 3.51
N PHE A 121 4.54 -7.32 4.68
CA PHE A 121 5.21 -7.13 5.96
C PHE A 121 5.90 -8.42 6.40
N LYS A 122 5.24 -9.57 6.24
CA LYS A 122 5.86 -10.88 6.47
C LYS A 122 7.12 -11.07 5.60
N ARG A 123 7.04 -10.71 4.32
CA ARG A 123 8.19 -10.75 3.40
C ARG A 123 9.32 -9.83 3.86
N GLN A 124 9.03 -8.62 4.32
CA GLN A 124 10.07 -7.72 4.82
C GLN A 124 10.75 -8.23 6.08
N ILE A 125 10.01 -8.86 7.00
CA ILE A 125 10.58 -9.52 8.18
C ILE A 125 11.54 -10.64 7.73
N ILE A 126 11.08 -11.50 6.82
CA ILE A 126 11.89 -12.60 6.29
C ILE A 126 13.18 -12.06 5.64
N ASN A 127 13.08 -11.04 4.79
CA ASN A 127 14.22 -10.42 4.12
C ASN A 127 15.23 -9.85 5.12
N ASN A 128 14.78 -9.16 6.17
CA ASN A 128 15.66 -8.62 7.22
C ASN A 128 16.37 -9.73 7.99
N LEU A 129 15.66 -10.81 8.35
CA LEU A 129 16.26 -11.97 9.02
C LEU A 129 17.33 -12.65 8.14
N PHE A 130 17.09 -12.76 6.83
CA PHE A 130 18.08 -13.29 5.90
C PHE A 130 19.30 -12.38 5.76
N GLN A 131 19.12 -11.06 5.68
CA GLN A 131 20.25 -10.13 5.62
C GLN A 131 21.12 -10.20 6.88
N MET A 132 20.51 -10.28 8.07
CA MET A 132 21.24 -10.38 9.33
C MET A 132 22.05 -11.68 9.49
N SER A 133 21.64 -12.75 8.81
CA SER A 133 22.31 -14.05 8.90
C SER A 133 23.43 -14.23 7.87
N ASN A 134 23.70 -13.23 7.03
CA ASN A 134 24.61 -13.35 5.88
C ASN A 134 24.29 -14.52 4.93
N MET A 135 23.11 -15.15 5.06
CA MET A 135 22.71 -16.33 4.26
C MET A 135 22.25 -15.95 2.86
N VAL A 136 22.05 -14.65 2.56
CA VAL A 136 21.56 -14.19 1.25
C VAL A 136 22.45 -14.68 0.10
N ASN A 137 23.78 -14.58 0.25
CA ASN A 137 24.72 -15.04 -0.77
C ASN A 137 24.81 -16.57 -0.80
N MET A 138 24.68 -17.22 0.35
CA MET A 138 24.73 -18.69 0.45
C MET A 138 23.51 -19.31 -0.23
N LEU A 139 22.30 -18.79 -0.05
CA LEU A 139 21.08 -19.32 -0.66
C LEU A 139 21.03 -19.19 -2.19
N GLN A 140 21.81 -18.28 -2.80
CA GLN A 140 21.95 -18.25 -4.27
C GLN A 140 22.72 -19.46 -4.80
N LYS A 141 23.63 -20.01 -3.99
CA LYS A 141 24.50 -21.15 -4.35
C LYS A 141 24.05 -22.47 -3.74
N GLU A 142 23.48 -22.45 -2.55
CA GLU A 142 23.11 -23.62 -1.75
C GLU A 142 21.58 -23.75 -1.76
N ASN A 143 21.01 -24.10 -2.91
CA ASN A 143 19.59 -24.31 -3.13
C ASN A 143 19.33 -25.55 -4.00
N PHE A 144 18.06 -25.94 -4.16
CA PHE A 144 17.72 -27.14 -4.92
C PHE A 144 18.03 -27.03 -6.43
N ASN A 145 18.16 -25.82 -6.99
CA ASN A 145 18.53 -25.67 -8.41
C ASN A 145 20.01 -25.96 -8.67
N THR A 146 20.86 -25.80 -7.66
CA THR A 146 22.30 -26.12 -7.72
C THR A 146 22.62 -27.46 -7.07
N PHE A 147 21.59 -28.27 -6.79
CA PHE A 147 21.75 -29.57 -6.17
C PHE A 147 22.58 -30.51 -7.05
N ASP A 148 23.75 -30.94 -6.56
CA ASP A 148 24.58 -31.92 -7.26
C ASP A 148 24.32 -33.33 -6.73
N ILE A 149 23.52 -34.09 -7.48
CA ILE A 149 23.20 -35.50 -7.18
C ILE A 149 24.44 -36.38 -7.11
N ASN A 150 25.56 -35.98 -7.73
CA ASN A 150 26.77 -36.79 -7.79
C ASN A 150 27.55 -36.78 -6.47
N VAL A 151 27.29 -35.82 -5.58
CA VAL A 151 27.84 -35.79 -4.20
C VAL A 151 27.41 -37.04 -3.43
N PHE A 152 26.26 -37.63 -3.76
CA PHE A 152 25.76 -38.84 -3.12
C PHE A 152 26.36 -40.08 -3.79
N SER A 153 26.94 -40.96 -2.97
CA SER A 153 27.50 -42.23 -3.42
C SER A 153 26.41 -43.10 -4.04
N ASN A 154 26.76 -43.79 -5.11
CA ASN A 154 25.92 -44.83 -5.71
C ASN A 154 26.28 -46.24 -5.20
N GLU A 155 27.03 -46.34 -4.11
CA GLU A 155 27.34 -47.61 -3.48
C GLU A 155 26.27 -47.99 -2.45
N SER A 156 26.11 -49.30 -2.24
CA SER A 156 25.25 -49.82 -1.17
C SER A 156 25.75 -49.34 0.18
N TYR A 157 24.87 -48.75 0.99
CA TYR A 157 25.23 -48.27 2.32
C TYR A 157 24.65 -49.19 3.39
N LYS A 158 25.53 -49.93 4.07
CA LYS A 158 25.15 -50.85 5.17
C LYS A 158 24.00 -51.79 4.76
N ASN A 159 22.91 -51.80 5.53
CA ASN A 159 21.74 -52.64 5.32
C ASN A 159 20.59 -51.88 4.63
N GLU A 160 20.87 -50.72 4.03
CA GLU A 160 19.86 -49.94 3.31
C GLU A 160 19.54 -50.57 1.96
N LYS A 161 18.26 -50.55 1.59
CA LYS A 161 17.78 -51.11 0.32
C LYS A 161 18.19 -50.27 -0.89
N LEU A 162 18.38 -48.97 -0.69
CA LEU A 162 18.71 -48.00 -1.73
C LEU A 162 20.10 -47.43 -1.45
N THR A 163 20.83 -47.10 -2.52
CA THR A 163 22.05 -46.31 -2.42
C THR A 163 21.69 -44.88 -1.98
N PRO A 164 22.60 -44.13 -1.33
CA PRO A 164 22.36 -42.74 -0.99
C PRO A 164 21.88 -41.89 -2.19
N ARG A 165 22.44 -42.15 -3.38
CA ARG A 165 22.02 -41.48 -4.63
C ARG A 165 20.60 -41.86 -5.05
N GLN A 166 20.26 -43.16 -5.02
CA GLN A 166 18.91 -43.62 -5.37
C GLN A 166 17.85 -43.05 -4.44
N ASN A 167 18.13 -43.03 -3.13
CA ASN A 167 17.23 -42.42 -2.15
C ASN A 167 16.97 -40.93 -2.48
N MET A 168 17.99 -40.23 -2.96
CA MET A 168 17.88 -38.82 -3.27
C MET A 168 17.08 -38.52 -4.55
N TYR A 169 17.09 -39.41 -5.54
CA TYR A 169 16.17 -39.31 -6.68
C TYR A 169 14.70 -39.33 -6.23
N TYR A 170 14.35 -40.24 -5.30
CA TYR A 170 13.00 -40.29 -4.73
C TYR A 170 12.61 -39.01 -3.98
N VAL A 171 13.55 -38.43 -3.22
CA VAL A 171 13.30 -37.18 -2.46
C VAL A 171 13.12 -35.98 -3.39
N LEU A 172 13.79 -35.97 -4.55
CA LEU A 172 13.71 -34.89 -5.53
C LEU A 172 12.53 -35.00 -6.50
N GLU A 173 11.69 -36.03 -6.38
CA GLU A 173 10.60 -36.36 -7.32
C GLU A 173 11.08 -36.53 -8.78
N ILE A 174 12.30 -37.06 -8.97
CA ILE A 174 12.88 -37.40 -10.29
C ILE A 174 12.68 -38.90 -10.58
#